data_AF-A0A7J6L9H9-F1
#
_entry.id   AF-A0A7J6L9H9-F1
#
_cell.length_a   1.000
_cell.length_b   1.000
_cell.length_c   1.000
_cell.angle_alpha   90.00
_cell.angle_beta   90.00
_cell.angle_gamma   90.00
#
_symmetry.space_group_name_H-M   'P 1'
#
loop_
_entity.id
_entity.type
_entity.pdbx_description
1 polymer ?
#
loop_
_entity_poly.entity_id
_entity_poly.type
_entity_poly.pdbx_seq_one_letter_code
_entity_poly.pdbx_strand_id
1 'polypeptide(L)'
;MVFLRLKGVFTSSPVLANSVTSLACYALSDLIAQRADDTDIKGSHGNDIDKRRLLSVALCGPILSGICLTKLYRNLDRFLGSGHTFRVASRKILFMQIVYMPFSVPAFIFLSSTFNALFDGEGFTIACTEASAVTNQRWKEAYWTSWFVWPISDAFNFTVMQRRMPAARPTWDAIVMVGWNAYLSWRGIGGHSVTEFSCPARMDDV
;
A
#
# COMPACT_ATOMS: atom_id res chain seq x y z
N MET A 1 1.49 9.93 -29.23
CA MET A 1 0.16 10.51 -28.91
C MET A 1 -0.38 10.06 -27.55
N VAL A 2 -0.34 8.76 -27.20
CA VAL A 2 -0.84 8.22 -25.92
C VAL A 2 -0.16 8.83 -24.69
N PHE A 3 1.17 8.94 -24.69
CA PHE A 3 1.93 9.53 -23.57
C PHE A 3 1.53 10.98 -23.26
N LEU A 4 1.23 11.79 -24.27
CA LEU A 4 0.78 13.17 -24.09
C LEU A 4 -0.65 13.25 -23.54
N ARG A 5 -1.53 12.34 -23.97
CA ARG A 5 -2.89 12.24 -23.44
C ARG A 5 -2.90 11.80 -21.97
N LEU A 6 -2.09 10.78 -21.63
CA LEU A 6 -1.89 10.34 -20.24
C LEU A 6 -1.37 11.50 -19.38
N LYS A 7 -0.33 12.20 -19.85
CA LYS A 7 0.20 13.36 -19.14
C LYS A 7 -0.89 14.43 -18.92
N GLY A 8 -1.73 14.69 -19.92
CA GLY A 8 -2.87 15.61 -19.82
C GLY A 8 -3.85 15.25 -18.69
N VAL A 9 -4.27 13.99 -18.60
CA VAL A 9 -5.18 13.50 -17.54
C VAL A 9 -4.59 13.74 -16.14
N PHE A 10 -3.33 13.36 -15.93
CA PHE A 10 -2.65 13.55 -14.65
C PHE A 10 -2.43 15.02 -14.30
N THR A 11 -2.26 15.91 -15.28
CA THR A 11 -2.12 17.34 -15.02
C THR A 11 -3.45 18.03 -14.71
N SER A 12 -4.55 17.61 -15.33
CA SER A 12 -5.87 18.23 -15.13
C SER A 12 -6.51 17.83 -13.81
N SER A 13 -6.33 16.59 -13.36
CA SER A 13 -6.91 16.09 -12.11
C SER A 13 -6.00 15.04 -11.46
N PRO A 14 -4.87 15.45 -10.88
CA PRO A 14 -3.85 14.53 -10.36
C PRO A 14 -4.39 13.60 -9.27
N VAL A 15 -5.20 14.11 -8.34
CA VAL A 15 -5.77 13.30 -7.26
C VAL A 15 -6.68 12.22 -7.83
N LEU A 16 -7.60 12.58 -8.74
CA LEU A 16 -8.53 11.63 -9.35
C LEU A 16 -7.78 10.54 -10.13
N ALA A 17 -6.82 10.94 -10.97
CA ALA A 17 -6.04 10.01 -11.78
C ALA A 17 -5.23 9.03 -10.90
N ASN A 18 -4.56 9.53 -9.87
CA ASN A 18 -3.84 8.67 -8.92
C ASN A 18 -4.79 7.81 -8.09
N SER A 19 -5.98 8.30 -7.70
CA SER A 19 -6.97 7.51 -6.97
C SER A 19 -7.49 6.34 -7.78
N VAL A 20 -7.93 6.57 -9.03
CA VAL A 20 -8.43 5.50 -9.92
C VAL A 20 -7.33 4.47 -10.18
N THR A 21 -6.11 4.93 -10.48
CA THR A 21 -5.00 4.02 -10.75
C THR A 21 -4.60 3.22 -9.51
N SER A 22 -4.58 3.85 -8.35
CA SER A 22 -4.23 3.18 -7.09
C SER A 22 -5.31 2.19 -6.67
N LEU A 23 -6.59 2.47 -6.88
CA LEU A 23 -7.68 1.50 -6.67
C LEU A 23 -7.42 0.22 -7.47
N ALA A 24 -7.13 0.36 -8.76
CA ALA A 24 -6.85 -0.76 -9.64
C ALA A 24 -5.56 -1.52 -9.24
N CYS A 25 -4.49 -0.81 -8.90
CA CYS A 25 -3.23 -1.45 -8.50
C CYS A 25 -3.36 -2.18 -7.18
N TYR A 26 -4.02 -1.60 -6.17
CA TYR A 26 -4.23 -2.26 -4.89
C TYR A 26 -5.15 -3.49 -5.04
N ALA A 27 -6.23 -3.38 -5.82
CA ALA A 27 -7.07 -4.53 -6.14
C ALA A 27 -6.26 -5.65 -6.84
N LEU A 28 -5.48 -5.30 -7.87
CA LEU A 28 -4.61 -6.25 -8.57
C LEU A 28 -3.59 -6.90 -7.63
N SER A 29 -3.03 -6.11 -6.71
CA SER A 29 -2.06 -6.60 -5.73
C SER A 29 -2.64 -7.69 -4.83
N ASP A 30 -3.89 -7.51 -4.40
CA ASP A 30 -4.56 -8.47 -3.53
C ASP A 30 -5.03 -9.70 -4.32
N LEU A 31 -5.46 -9.53 -5.57
CA LEU A 31 -5.75 -10.67 -6.46
C LEU A 31 -4.51 -11.56 -6.67
N ILE A 32 -3.35 -10.97 -6.92
CA ILE A 32 -2.10 -11.72 -7.07
C ILE A 32 -1.74 -12.42 -5.76
N ALA A 33 -1.90 -11.72 -4.63
CA ALA A 33 -1.65 -12.26 -3.32
C ALA A 33 -2.52 -13.49 -3.01
N GLN A 34 -3.83 -13.39 -3.17
CA GLN A 34 -4.77 -14.50 -2.93
C GLN A 34 -4.45 -15.70 -3.83
N ARG A 35 -4.09 -15.46 -5.11
CA ARG A 35 -3.70 -16.54 -6.04
C ARG A 35 -2.37 -17.20 -5.68
N ALA A 36 -1.42 -16.44 -5.14
CA ALA A 36 -0.16 -17.00 -4.67
C ALA A 36 -0.39 -17.86 -3.42
N ASP A 37 -1.24 -17.41 -2.49
CA ASP A 37 -1.63 -18.15 -1.29
C ASP A 37 -2.31 -19.50 -1.66
N ASP A 38 -3.19 -19.51 -2.68
CA ASP A 38 -3.86 -20.73 -3.17
C ASP A 38 -2.87 -21.80 -3.70
N THR A 39 -1.71 -21.37 -4.21
CA THR A 39 -0.74 -22.27 -4.85
C THR A 39 0.14 -22.97 -3.82
N ASP A 40 0.39 -22.36 -2.66
CA ASP A 40 1.27 -22.88 -1.61
C ASP A 40 0.57 -23.93 -0.72
N ILE A 41 -0.77 -23.85 -0.59
CA ILE A 41 -1.58 -24.85 0.12
C ILE A 41 -1.85 -26.04 -0.80
N LYS A 42 -0.89 -26.97 -0.84
CA LYS A 42 -1.00 -28.28 -1.51
C LYS A 42 -2.32 -28.98 -1.15
N GLY A 43 -3.32 -28.91 -2.02
CA GLY A 43 -4.42 -29.88 -2.07
C GLY A 43 -5.84 -29.36 -1.85
N SER A 44 -6.07 -28.08 -1.55
CA SER A 44 -7.45 -27.57 -1.46
C SER A 44 -7.93 -27.07 -2.83
N HIS A 45 -8.58 -27.95 -3.59
CA HIS A 45 -9.27 -27.62 -4.85
C HIS A 45 -10.54 -26.81 -4.61
N GLY A 46 -10.34 -25.57 -4.16
CA GLY A 46 -11.41 -24.59 -4.08
C GLY A 46 -10.98 -23.45 -3.19
N ASN A 47 -10.91 -22.25 -3.76
CA ASN A 47 -11.53 -21.13 -3.09
C ASN A 47 -11.79 -19.97 -4.05
N ASP A 48 -12.99 -19.44 -3.94
CA ASP A 48 -13.38 -18.20 -4.58
C ASP A 48 -12.51 -17.06 -4.05
N ILE A 49 -12.24 -16.07 -4.90
CA ILE A 49 -11.60 -14.81 -4.49
C ILE A 49 -12.37 -14.22 -3.30
N ASP A 50 -11.68 -13.96 -2.20
CA ASP A 50 -12.22 -13.20 -1.06
C ASP A 50 -12.44 -11.75 -1.51
N LYS A 51 -13.68 -11.46 -1.93
CA LYS A 51 -14.12 -10.15 -2.41
C LYS A 51 -14.08 -9.09 -1.30
N ARG A 52 -14.24 -9.50 -0.04
CA ARG A 52 -14.24 -8.62 1.12
C ARG A 52 -12.83 -8.09 1.35
N ARG A 53 -11.86 -8.99 1.46
CA ARG A 53 -10.43 -8.67 1.55
C ARG A 53 -9.98 -7.80 0.36
N LEU A 54 -10.38 -8.18 -0.85
CA LEU A 54 -10.08 -7.45 -2.07
C LEU A 54 -10.58 -6.00 -2.00
N LEU A 55 -11.83 -5.79 -1.57
CA LEU A 55 -12.41 -4.46 -1.47
C LEU A 55 -11.71 -3.61 -0.39
N SER A 56 -11.42 -4.21 0.76
CA SER A 56 -10.69 -3.55 1.87
C SER A 56 -9.34 -3.01 1.43
N VAL A 57 -8.54 -3.85 0.76
CA VAL A 57 -7.22 -3.45 0.25
C VAL A 57 -7.36 -2.44 -0.89
N ALA A 58 -8.29 -2.64 -1.82
CA ALA A 58 -8.51 -1.73 -2.95
C ALA A 58 -8.83 -0.30 -2.48
N LEU A 59 -9.69 -0.14 -1.46
CA LEU A 59 -10.09 1.16 -0.94
C LEU A 59 -8.96 1.92 -0.24
N CYS A 60 -7.93 1.24 0.26
CA CYS A 60 -6.73 1.90 0.77
C CYS A 60 -5.98 2.68 -0.33
N GLY A 61 -6.05 2.24 -1.59
CA GLY A 61 -5.36 2.88 -2.72
C GLY A 61 -5.74 4.35 -2.93
N PRO A 62 -7.03 4.68 -3.15
CA PRO A 62 -7.49 6.07 -3.27
C PRO A 62 -7.16 6.94 -2.04
N ILE A 63 -7.26 6.39 -0.83
CA ILE A 63 -7.06 7.15 0.41
C ILE A 63 -5.57 7.47 0.59
N LEU A 64 -4.72 6.43 0.62
CA LEU A 64 -3.30 6.58 0.96
C LEU A 64 -2.48 7.10 -0.21
N SER A 65 -2.63 6.52 -1.40
CA SER A 65 -1.85 6.93 -2.58
C SER A 65 -2.53 8.08 -3.34
N GLY A 66 -3.84 7.95 -3.61
CA GLY A 66 -4.59 8.94 -4.36
C GLY A 66 -4.62 10.32 -3.70
N ILE A 67 -5.05 10.39 -2.44
CA ILE A 67 -5.20 11.66 -1.72
C ILE A 67 -3.94 12.02 -0.94
N CYS A 68 -3.51 11.17 -0.01
CA CYS A 68 -2.44 11.52 0.94
C CYS A 68 -1.09 11.68 0.22
N LEU A 69 -0.67 10.70 -0.58
CA LEU A 69 0.64 10.71 -1.24
C LEU A 69 0.74 11.78 -2.34
N THR A 70 -0.33 11.99 -3.13
CA THR A 70 -0.38 13.10 -4.10
C THR A 70 -0.16 14.45 -3.43
N LYS A 71 -0.83 14.71 -2.30
CA LYS A 71 -0.65 15.95 -1.53
C LYS A 71 0.74 16.01 -0.91
N LEU A 72 1.25 14.89 -0.40
CA LEU A 72 2.58 14.82 0.19
C LEU A 72 3.66 15.19 -0.82
N TYR A 73 3.69 14.58 -1.99
CA TYR A 73 4.68 14.89 -3.01
C TYR A 73 4.64 16.34 -3.49
N ARG A 74 3.45 16.91 -3.63
CA ARG A 74 3.31 18.34 -3.95
C ARG A 74 3.93 19.23 -2.86
N ASN A 75 3.79 18.87 -1.60
CA ASN A 75 4.38 19.63 -0.48
C ASN A 75 5.88 19.33 -0.30
N LEU A 76 6.31 18.10 -0.57
CA LEU A 76 7.70 17.69 -0.49
C LEU A 76 8.59 18.48 -1.45
N ASP A 77 8.07 18.75 -2.66
CA ASP A 77 8.77 19.58 -3.64
C ASP A 77 8.89 21.04 -3.19
N ARG A 78 7.96 21.54 -2.35
CA ARG A 78 8.03 22.88 -1.75
C ARG A 78 9.04 22.95 -0.61
N PHE A 79 9.12 21.91 0.23
CA PHE A 79 9.98 21.92 1.43
C PHE A 79 11.42 21.48 1.16
N LEU A 80 11.63 20.48 0.30
CA LEU A 80 12.95 19.88 0.04
C LEU A 80 13.51 20.25 -1.34
N GLY A 81 12.73 20.97 -2.15
CA GLY A 81 13.09 21.47 -3.47
C GLY A 81 12.59 20.59 -4.62
N SER A 82 12.39 21.21 -5.77
CA SER A 82 11.97 20.56 -7.02
C SER A 82 13.14 20.10 -7.89
N GLY A 83 14.38 20.34 -7.45
CA GLY A 83 15.59 19.97 -8.17
C GLY A 83 15.74 18.46 -8.38
N HIS A 84 16.45 18.09 -9.45
CA HIS A 84 16.70 16.69 -9.85
C HIS A 84 18.10 16.20 -9.46
N THR A 85 18.74 16.85 -8.47
CA THR A 85 20.07 16.48 -8.02
C THR A 85 20.00 15.30 -7.07
N PHE A 86 21.07 14.49 -7.02
CA PHE A 86 21.19 13.38 -6.08
C PHE A 86 20.99 13.83 -4.62
N ARG A 87 21.47 15.02 -4.27
CA ARG A 87 21.29 15.62 -2.94
C ARG A 87 19.82 15.89 -2.59
N VAL A 88 19.01 16.35 -3.54
CA VAL A 88 17.58 16.58 -3.29
C VAL A 88 16.85 15.24 -3.21
N ALA A 89 17.16 14.30 -4.10
CA ALA A 89 16.58 12.96 -4.08
C ALA A 89 16.87 12.23 -2.77
N SER A 90 18.12 12.22 -2.28
CA SER A 90 18.48 11.56 -1.03
C SER A 90 17.77 12.14 0.19
N ARG A 91 17.61 13.48 0.26
CA ARG A 91 16.82 14.13 1.32
C ARG A 91 15.35 13.70 1.29
N LYS A 92 14.76 13.56 0.10
CA LYS A 92 13.39 13.08 -0.07
C LYS A 92 13.24 11.62 0.33
N ILE A 93 14.17 10.75 -0.08
CA ILE A 93 14.20 9.33 0.33
C ILE A 93 14.25 9.23 1.85
N LEU A 94 15.18 9.93 2.52
CA LEU A 94 15.28 9.91 3.98
C LEU A 94 14.00 10.41 4.65
N PHE A 95 13.38 11.47 4.11
CA PHE A 95 12.09 11.95 4.60
C PHE A 95 11.01 10.86 4.45
N MET A 96 10.96 10.17 3.31
CA MET A 96 10.00 9.08 3.12
C MET A 96 10.22 7.98 4.16
N GLN A 97 11.45 7.49 4.31
CA GLN A 97 11.76 6.36 5.20
C GLN A 97 11.60 6.66 6.69
N ILE A 98 11.89 7.89 7.12
CA ILE A 98 11.94 8.25 8.55
C ILE A 98 10.68 8.98 9.01
N VAL A 99 10.00 9.72 8.13
CA VAL A 99 8.83 10.52 8.50
C VAL A 99 7.55 9.90 7.96
N TYR A 100 7.51 9.60 6.66
CA TYR A 100 6.28 9.11 6.04
C TYR A 100 6.01 7.65 6.37
N MET A 101 7.00 6.76 6.23
CA MET A 101 6.82 5.32 6.36
C MET A 101 6.39 4.86 7.77
N PRO A 102 6.93 5.42 8.88
CA PRO A 102 6.44 5.09 10.22
C PRO A 102 4.97 5.47 10.45
N PHE A 103 4.40 6.33 9.59
CA PHE A 103 2.97 6.66 9.62
C PHE A 103 2.18 5.85 8.59
N SER A 104 2.66 5.73 7.35
CA SER A 104 1.89 5.14 6.25
C SER A 104 1.76 3.61 6.36
N VAL A 105 2.80 2.93 6.85
CA VAL A 105 2.78 1.47 7.05
C VAL A 105 1.71 1.05 8.08
N PRO A 106 1.72 1.56 9.33
CA PRO A 106 0.67 1.21 10.28
C PRO A 106 -0.70 1.72 9.84
N ALA A 107 -0.79 2.88 9.17
CA ALA A 107 -2.07 3.36 8.65
C ALA A 107 -2.67 2.42 7.59
N PHE A 108 -1.85 1.81 6.73
CA PHE A 108 -2.31 0.82 5.76
C PHE A 108 -2.84 -0.44 6.44
N ILE A 109 -2.09 -1.01 7.38
CA ILE A 109 -2.50 -2.23 8.11
C ILE A 109 -3.80 -1.96 8.88
N PHE A 110 -3.86 -0.83 9.58
CA PHE A 110 -5.04 -0.44 10.34
C PHE A 110 -6.26 -0.27 9.44
N LEU A 111 -6.12 0.46 8.32
CA LEU A 111 -7.24 0.78 7.45
C LEU A 111 -7.79 -0.46 6.72
N SER A 112 -6.90 -1.30 6.19
CA SER A 112 -7.28 -2.55 5.54
C SER A 112 -7.99 -3.51 6.51
N SER A 113 -7.45 -3.68 7.72
CA SER A 113 -8.07 -4.50 8.77
C SER A 113 -9.43 -3.95 9.20
N THR A 114 -9.53 -2.63 9.40
CA THR A 114 -10.80 -1.97 9.78
C THR A 114 -11.87 -2.15 8.71
N PHE A 115 -11.53 -1.93 7.44
CA PHE A 115 -12.48 -2.14 6.34
C PHE A 115 -12.91 -3.59 6.23
N ASN A 116 -11.99 -4.54 6.42
CA ASN A 116 -12.34 -5.95 6.35
C ASN A 116 -13.34 -6.34 7.44
N ALA A 117 -13.12 -5.92 8.69
CA ALA A 117 -14.06 -6.18 9.78
C ALA A 117 -15.42 -5.46 9.54
N LEU A 118 -15.40 -4.20 9.11
CA LEU A 118 -16.64 -3.47 8.79
C LEU A 118 -17.46 -4.14 7.67
N PHE A 119 -16.80 -4.67 6.64
CA PHE A 119 -17.48 -5.40 5.57
C PHE A 119 -17.94 -6.80 6.00
N ASP A 120 -17.44 -7.31 7.11
CA ASP A 120 -17.97 -8.51 7.76
C ASP A 120 -19.20 -8.22 8.64
N GLY A 121 -19.57 -6.94 8.78
CA GLY A 121 -20.69 -6.51 9.61
C GLY A 121 -20.31 -6.19 11.06
N GLU A 122 -19.02 -6.20 11.39
CA GLU A 122 -18.56 -5.83 12.74
C GLU A 122 -18.85 -4.35 13.05
N GLY A 123 -19.10 -4.08 14.33
CA GLY A 123 -19.25 -2.71 14.81
C GLY A 123 -17.95 -1.91 14.68
N PHE A 124 -18.04 -0.61 14.35
CA PHE A 124 -16.86 0.25 14.15
C PHE A 124 -15.84 0.21 15.29
N THR A 125 -16.30 0.15 16.54
CA THR A 125 -15.44 0.06 17.72
C THR A 125 -14.65 -1.25 17.76
N ILE A 126 -15.30 -2.37 17.42
CA ILE A 126 -14.66 -3.70 17.35
C ILE A 126 -13.63 -3.69 16.23
N ALA A 127 -14.03 -3.26 15.03
CA ALA A 127 -13.15 -3.15 13.87
C ALA A 127 -11.88 -2.32 14.15
N CYS A 128 -12.01 -1.17 14.80
CA CYS A 128 -10.85 -0.34 15.17
C CYS A 128 -9.97 -1.00 16.24
N THR A 129 -10.55 -1.74 17.17
CA THR A 129 -9.82 -2.41 18.26
C THR A 129 -8.98 -3.55 17.69
N GLU A 130 -9.57 -4.41 16.87
CA GLU A 130 -8.88 -5.51 16.18
C GLU A 130 -7.80 -4.97 15.23
N ALA A 131 -8.13 -3.97 14.43
CA ALA A 131 -7.16 -3.32 13.55
C ALA A 131 -5.97 -2.73 14.32
N SER A 132 -6.19 -2.18 15.51
CA SER A 132 -5.10 -1.69 16.38
C SER A 132 -4.20 -2.83 16.87
N ALA A 133 -4.79 -3.97 17.25
CA ALA A 133 -4.05 -5.14 17.69
C ALA A 133 -3.18 -5.72 16.56
N VAL A 134 -3.77 -5.94 15.38
CA VAL A 134 -3.05 -6.41 14.18
C VAL A 134 -1.94 -5.44 13.81
N THR A 135 -2.24 -4.14 13.80
CA THR A 135 -1.25 -3.10 13.49
C THR A 135 -0.07 -3.18 14.45
N ASN A 136 -0.31 -3.20 15.77
CA ASN A 136 0.75 -3.24 16.79
C ASN A 136 1.68 -4.45 16.68
N GLN A 137 1.14 -5.60 16.26
CA GLN A 137 1.91 -6.82 16.07
C GLN A 137 2.76 -6.77 14.79
N ARG A 138 2.21 -6.24 13.70
CA ARG A 138 2.77 -6.42 12.34
C ARG A 138 3.55 -5.22 11.80
N TRP A 139 3.29 -4.01 12.28
CA TRP A 139 3.83 -2.79 11.66
C TRP A 139 5.35 -2.72 11.65
N LYS A 140 6.02 -3.21 12.71
CA LYS A 140 7.49 -3.16 12.82
C LYS A 140 8.14 -4.01 11.73
N GLU A 141 7.61 -5.21 11.50
CA GLU A 141 8.14 -6.12 10.47
C GLU A 141 7.92 -5.53 9.07
N ALA A 142 6.72 -5.03 8.77
CA ALA A 142 6.44 -4.30 7.53
C ALA A 142 7.37 -3.09 7.34
N TYR A 143 7.60 -2.32 8.41
CA TYR A 143 8.45 -1.14 8.36
C TYR A 143 9.91 -1.50 8.10
N TRP A 144 10.47 -2.51 8.76
CA TRP A 144 11.86 -2.90 8.52
C TRP A 144 12.08 -3.52 7.15
N THR A 145 11.16 -4.38 6.70
CA THR A 145 11.24 -5.00 5.38
C THR A 145 11.06 -3.98 4.24
N SER A 146 10.36 -2.89 4.52
CA SER A 146 10.20 -1.78 3.58
C SER A 146 11.52 -1.13 3.15
N TRP A 147 12.53 -1.12 4.01
CA TRP A 147 13.83 -0.53 3.69
C TRP A 147 14.57 -1.22 2.53
N PHE A 148 14.17 -2.43 2.15
CA PHE A 148 14.77 -3.13 1.00
C PHE A 148 14.13 -2.77 -0.34
N VAL A 149 12.90 -2.27 -0.33
CA VAL A 149 12.12 -2.02 -1.54
C VAL A 149 12.00 -0.52 -1.81
N TRP A 150 11.58 0.23 -0.80
CA TRP A 150 11.16 1.62 -0.98
C TRP A 150 12.30 2.58 -1.27
N PRO A 151 13.49 2.52 -0.66
CA PRO A 151 14.60 3.42 -1.03
C PRO A 151 15.01 3.31 -2.50
N ILE A 152 14.95 2.11 -3.07
CA ILE A 152 15.27 1.86 -4.48
C ILE A 152 14.17 2.42 -5.38
N SER A 153 12.91 2.13 -5.07
CA SER A 153 11.75 2.69 -5.78
C SER A 153 11.72 4.22 -5.72
N ASP A 154 11.93 4.78 -4.53
CA ASP A 154 11.96 6.22 -4.28
C ASP A 154 13.10 6.90 -5.05
N ALA A 155 14.26 6.27 -5.15
CA ALA A 155 15.35 6.77 -5.97
C ALA A 155 14.92 6.91 -7.44
N PHE A 156 14.22 5.92 -8.00
CA PHE A 156 13.65 6.02 -9.34
C PHE A 156 12.55 7.10 -9.41
N ASN A 157 11.68 7.17 -8.41
CA ASN A 157 10.56 8.11 -8.37
C ASN A 157 11.06 9.58 -8.34
N PHE A 158 11.94 9.91 -7.39
CA PHE A 158 12.45 11.28 -7.20
C PHE A 158 13.45 11.73 -8.28
N THR A 159 13.96 10.83 -9.11
CA THR A 159 14.86 11.18 -10.22
C THR A 159 14.15 11.13 -11.58
N VAL A 160 13.60 9.98 -11.96
CA VAL A 160 13.02 9.73 -13.28
C VAL A 160 11.59 10.24 -13.34
N MET A 161 10.72 9.79 -12.42
CA MET A 161 9.30 10.16 -12.45
C MET A 161 9.09 11.64 -12.19
N GLN A 162 9.82 12.22 -11.24
CA GLN A 162 9.79 13.67 -10.98
C GLN A 162 10.15 14.51 -12.21
N ARG A 163 11.07 14.04 -13.05
CA ARG A 163 11.47 14.77 -14.25
C ARG A 163 10.51 14.57 -15.43
N ARG A 164 9.98 13.36 -15.60
CA ARG A 164 9.19 12.99 -16.79
C ARG A 164 7.69 13.22 -16.61
N MET A 165 7.15 12.79 -15.47
CA MET A 165 5.72 12.80 -15.14
C MET A 165 5.49 13.08 -13.64
N PRO A 166 5.76 14.30 -13.16
CA PRO A 166 5.72 14.63 -11.73
C PRO A 166 4.34 14.37 -11.07
N ALA A 167 3.25 14.55 -11.83
CA ALA A 167 1.90 14.30 -11.33
C ALA A 167 1.55 12.80 -11.20
N ALA A 168 2.31 11.91 -11.83
CA ALA A 168 2.09 10.45 -11.79
C ALA A 168 3.05 9.73 -10.82
N ARG A 169 3.77 10.47 -9.98
CA ARG A 169 4.66 9.90 -8.98
C ARG A 169 3.96 8.96 -7.98
N PRO A 170 2.75 9.27 -7.46
CA PRO A 170 2.02 8.32 -6.62
C PRO A 170 1.57 7.06 -7.39
N THR A 171 1.31 7.20 -8.70
CA THR A 171 1.00 6.05 -9.56
C THR A 171 2.19 5.09 -9.69
N TRP A 172 3.42 5.60 -9.75
CA TRP A 172 4.61 4.74 -9.69
C TRP A 172 4.64 3.92 -8.40
N ASP A 173 4.38 4.55 -7.26
CA ASP A 173 4.36 3.84 -5.98
C ASP A 173 3.23 2.82 -5.92
N ALA A 174 2.07 3.11 -6.51
CA ALA A 174 0.97 2.16 -6.65
C ALA A 174 1.35 0.94 -7.51
N ILE A 175 2.16 1.13 -8.56
CA ILE A 175 2.68 0.02 -9.38
C ILE A 175 3.62 -0.86 -8.55
N VAL A 176 4.56 -0.25 -7.81
CA VAL A 176 5.48 -1.00 -6.93
C VAL A 176 4.70 -1.69 -5.79
N MET A 177 3.61 -1.07 -5.33
CA MET A 177 2.71 -1.64 -4.34
C MET A 177 2.12 -2.99 -4.77
N VAL A 178 1.97 -3.24 -6.08
CA VAL A 178 1.48 -4.53 -6.59
C VAL A 178 2.35 -5.68 -6.11
N GLY A 179 3.68 -5.56 -6.26
CA GLY A 179 4.63 -6.56 -5.78
C GLY A 179 4.77 -6.53 -4.25
N TRP A 180 4.74 -5.35 -3.64
CA TRP A 180 4.89 -5.20 -2.19
C TRP A 180 3.75 -5.85 -1.40
N ASN A 181 2.49 -5.63 -1.79
CA ASN A 181 1.35 -6.23 -1.10
C ASN A 181 1.28 -7.75 -1.31
N ALA A 182 1.68 -8.25 -2.48
CA ALA A 182 1.83 -9.70 -2.68
C ALA A 182 2.87 -10.29 -1.71
N TYR A 183 4.01 -9.62 -1.51
CA TYR A 183 5.01 -10.01 -0.51
C TYR A 183 4.46 -9.94 0.93
N LEU A 184 3.76 -8.85 1.29
CA LEU A 184 3.18 -8.70 2.63
C LEU A 184 2.15 -9.79 2.93
N SER A 185 1.30 -10.13 1.96
CA SER A 185 0.33 -11.23 2.08
C SER A 185 1.02 -12.57 2.30
N TRP A 186 2.01 -12.90 1.47
CA TRP A 186 2.79 -14.14 1.62
C TRP A 186 3.45 -14.23 3.02
N ARG A 187 3.84 -13.10 3.60
CA ARG A 187 4.42 -13.02 4.95
C ARG A 187 3.39 -12.97 6.08
N GLY A 188 2.10 -12.88 5.79
CA GLY A 188 1.05 -12.66 6.79
C GLY A 188 1.08 -11.30 7.47
N ILE A 189 1.69 -10.31 6.83
CA ILE A 189 1.83 -8.96 7.37
C ILE A 189 0.63 -8.13 6.86
N GLY A 190 -0.53 -8.33 7.50
CA GLY A 190 -1.76 -7.63 7.13
C GLY A 190 -3.05 -8.19 7.71
N GLY A 191 -3.02 -9.23 8.57
CA GLY A 191 -4.24 -9.80 9.15
C GLY A 191 -5.08 -10.64 8.18
N HIS A 192 -4.59 -10.88 6.96
CA HIS A 192 -5.39 -11.37 5.83
C HIS A 192 -4.76 -12.56 5.08
N SER A 193 -3.61 -13.05 5.52
CA SER A 193 -3.05 -14.30 4.97
C SER A 193 -3.80 -15.50 5.52
N VAL A 194 -4.09 -16.48 4.68
CA VAL A 194 -4.67 -17.77 5.09
C VAL A 194 -3.76 -18.52 6.08
N THR A 195 -2.46 -18.21 6.11
CA THR A 195 -1.52 -18.74 7.11
C THR A 195 -1.87 -18.33 8.55
N GLU A 196 -2.66 -17.28 8.77
CA GLU A 196 -3.16 -16.93 10.10
C GLU A 196 -4.39 -17.76 10.54
N PHE A 197 -5.18 -18.29 9.61
CA PHE A 197 -6.27 -19.24 9.96
C PHE A 197 -5.76 -20.65 10.23
N SER A 198 -4.52 -20.97 9.81
CA SER A 198 -3.91 -22.29 10.04
C SER A 198 -3.16 -22.41 11.36
N CYS A 199 -2.93 -21.29 12.05
CA CYS A 199 -2.48 -21.30 13.44
C CYS A 199 -3.54 -20.56 14.26
N PRO A 200 -4.52 -21.26 14.85
CA PRO A 200 -5.39 -20.61 15.80
C PRO A 200 -4.49 -19.96 16.85
N ALA A 201 -4.70 -18.69 17.13
CA ALA A 201 -4.39 -18.16 18.45
C ALA A 201 -5.28 -18.96 19.42
N ARG A 202 -4.78 -20.14 19.76
CA ARG A 202 -5.25 -20.94 20.87
C ARG A 202 -4.86 -20.15 22.12
N MET A 203 -5.71 -19.22 22.47
CA MET A 203 -5.98 -18.89 23.86
C MET A 203 -7.01 -19.92 24.34
N ASP A 204 -6.65 -21.21 24.29
CA ASP A 204 -6.76 -22.00 25.51
C ASP A 204 -6.00 -21.36 26.69
N ASP A 205 -6.78 -21.08 27.73
CA ASP A 205 -6.43 -20.95 29.15
C ASP A 205 -5.50 -19.80 29.58
N VAL A 206 -6.10 -18.71 30.11
CA VAL A 206 -6.09 -18.33 31.55
C VAL A 206 -7.32 -17.48 31.86
#